data_AF-A0A401U1P3-F1
#
_entry.id   AF-A0A401U1P3-F1
#
_cell.length_a   1.000
_cell.length_b   1.000
_cell.length_c   1.000
_cell.angle_alpha   90.00
_cell.angle_beta   90.00
_cell.angle_gamma   90.00
#
_symmetry.space_group_name_H-M   'P 1'
#
loop_
_entity.id
_entity.type
_entity.pdbx_description
1 polymer ?
#
loop_
_entity_poly.entity_id
_entity_poly.type
_entity_poly.pdbx_seq_one_letter_code
_entity_poly.pdbx_strand_id
1 'polypeptide(L)'
;RSVIDVISRNPSVANATGYIGPGGPTVTENNGRLFVLLKPRAERNASADQVIRQLDTALQKIKGMSVFMQATQDINLASRLSKTQYQFTLTDVNQDELNLWAGKLYQKLKTLPELADVATDQANAARQLKLQIDRDAASRLGIDPAAVDNTLYDSFGQRHVAQLFTTLNTYYVILEVDPS
;
A
#
# COMPACT_ATOMS: atom_id res chain seq x y z
N ARG A 1 1.14 6.91 14.47
CA ARG A 1 1.35 6.20 15.75
C ARG A 1 0.07 5.61 16.34
N SER A 2 -1.12 6.13 16.03
CA SER A 2 -2.42 5.65 16.54
C SER A 2 -2.68 4.14 16.42
N VAL A 3 -2.28 3.47 15.33
CA VAL A 3 -2.55 2.03 15.14
C VAL A 3 -1.76 1.15 16.10
N ILE A 4 -0.43 1.34 16.16
CA ILE A 4 0.43 0.58 17.07
C ILE A 4 0.01 0.82 18.52
N ASP A 5 -0.33 2.06 18.87
CA ASP A 5 -0.80 2.40 20.22
C ASP A 5 -2.09 1.66 20.59
N VAL A 6 -3.02 1.49 19.65
CA VAL A 6 -4.26 0.70 19.86
C VAL A 6 -3.94 -0.78 20.01
N ILE A 7 -3.04 -1.33 19.19
CA ILE A 7 -2.65 -2.75 19.25
C ILE A 7 -1.95 -3.07 20.58
N SER A 8 -1.01 -2.21 21.00
CA SER A 8 -0.23 -2.40 22.22
C SER A 8 -1.07 -2.31 23.51
N ARG A 9 -2.29 -1.76 23.46
CA ARG A 9 -3.23 -1.76 24.59
C ARG A 9 -3.95 -3.09 24.80
N ASN A 10 -3.90 -4.02 23.83
CA ASN A 10 -4.51 -5.32 24.02
C ASN A 10 -3.67 -6.17 25.00
N PRO A 11 -4.26 -6.72 26.08
CA PRO A 11 -3.52 -7.45 27.11
C PRO A 11 -2.84 -8.73 26.63
N SER A 12 -3.27 -9.28 25.49
CA SER A 12 -2.70 -10.48 24.87
C SER A 12 -1.49 -10.17 23.96
N VAL A 13 -1.22 -8.89 23.68
CA VAL A 13 -0.09 -8.44 22.86
C VAL A 13 1.13 -8.23 23.77
N ALA A 14 2.28 -8.77 23.36
CA ALA A 14 3.57 -8.55 24.00
C ALA A 14 4.31 -7.37 23.38
N ASN A 15 4.28 -7.26 22.05
CA ASN A 15 4.91 -6.17 21.32
C ASN A 15 4.22 -5.93 19.96
N ALA A 16 4.29 -4.70 19.45
CA ALA A 16 3.82 -4.35 18.12
C ALA A 16 4.79 -3.37 17.46
N THR A 17 5.19 -3.69 16.23
CA THR A 17 6.10 -2.86 15.42
C THR A 17 5.60 -2.80 13.98
N GLY A 18 6.12 -1.88 13.18
CA GLY A 18 5.77 -1.79 11.78
C GLY A 18 6.44 -0.63 11.06
N TYR A 19 6.21 -0.57 9.76
CA TYR A 19 6.66 0.51 8.89
C TYR A 19 5.52 0.97 7.99
N ILE A 20 5.64 2.21 7.50
CA ILE A 20 4.77 2.80 6.49
C ILE A 20 5.66 3.19 5.32
N GLY A 21 5.15 3.00 4.12
CA GLY A 21 5.82 3.31 2.88
C GLY A 21 6.57 2.13 2.27
N PRO A 22 7.35 2.40 1.20
CA PRO A 22 8.04 1.37 0.46
C PRO A 22 9.05 0.63 1.35
N GLY A 23 9.00 -0.70 1.32
CA GLY A 23 9.86 -1.54 2.15
C GLY A 23 9.54 -3.03 1.96
N GLY A 24 10.56 -3.82 1.61
CA GLY A 24 10.40 -5.24 1.30
C GLY A 24 9.28 -5.49 0.28
N PRO A 25 8.19 -6.22 0.62
CA PRO A 25 7.09 -6.50 -0.30
C PRO A 25 6.07 -5.35 -0.45
N THR A 26 6.23 -4.24 0.28
CA THR A 26 5.35 -3.07 0.17
C THR A 26 5.94 -2.09 -0.85
N VAL A 27 5.21 -1.83 -1.94
CA VAL A 27 5.72 -1.04 -3.07
C VAL A 27 5.19 0.39 -3.14
N THR A 28 4.13 0.73 -2.39
CA THR A 28 3.51 2.07 -2.43
C THR A 28 3.63 2.79 -1.08
N GLU A 29 3.65 4.11 -1.14
CA GLU A 29 3.79 4.98 0.04
C GLU A 29 2.60 4.93 1.00
N ASN A 30 1.40 4.72 0.47
CA ASN A 30 0.16 4.67 1.23
C ASN A 30 -0.13 3.31 1.89
N ASN A 31 0.81 2.37 1.81
CA ASN A 31 0.71 1.07 2.46
C ASN A 31 1.75 0.95 3.58
N GLY A 32 1.50 0.04 4.51
CA GLY A 32 2.43 -0.27 5.59
C GLY A 32 2.25 -1.70 6.05
N ARG A 33 3.17 -2.17 6.89
CA ARG A 33 3.12 -3.50 7.46
C ARG A 33 3.31 -3.43 8.96
N LEU A 34 2.50 -4.22 9.66
CA LEU A 34 2.52 -4.35 11.11
C LEU A 34 2.91 -5.78 11.47
N PHE A 35 3.71 -5.92 12.51
CA PHE A 35 4.11 -7.16 13.12
C PHE A 35 3.67 -7.13 14.58
N VAL A 36 2.80 -8.07 14.95
CA VAL A 36 2.23 -8.15 16.29
C VAL A 36 2.71 -9.43 16.93
N LEU A 37 3.51 -9.30 17.99
CA LEU A 37 3.95 -10.41 18.80
C LEU A 37 2.96 -10.60 19.94
N LEU A 38 2.32 -11.77 19.98
CA LEU A 38 1.44 -12.15 21.08
C LEU A 38 2.25 -12.70 22.26
N LYS A 39 1.70 -12.57 23.46
CA LYS A 39 2.23 -13.26 24.65
C LYS A 39 2.18 -14.79 24.44
N PRO A 40 3.05 -15.54 25.15
CA PRO A 40 3.01 -17.00 25.17
C PRO A 40 1.59 -17.52 25.43
N ARG A 41 1.22 -18.66 24.83
CA ARG A 41 -0.16 -19.17 24.89
C ARG A 41 -0.66 -19.38 26.33
N ALA A 42 0.24 -19.72 27.25
CA ALA A 42 -0.06 -19.90 28.68
C ALA A 42 -0.36 -18.59 29.42
N GLU A 43 0.07 -17.44 28.89
CA GLU A 43 -0.08 -16.11 29.51
C GLU A 43 -1.26 -15.30 28.91
N ARG A 44 -2.00 -15.89 27.96
CA ARG A 44 -3.16 -15.26 27.33
C ARG A 44 -4.35 -16.20 27.26
N ASN A 45 -5.53 -15.67 27.55
CA ASN A 45 -6.78 -16.43 27.49
C ASN A 45 -7.30 -16.56 26.04
N ALA A 46 -7.12 -15.52 25.23
CA ALA A 46 -7.60 -15.47 23.85
C ALA A 46 -6.69 -16.23 22.86
N SER A 47 -7.27 -16.91 21.87
CA SER A 47 -6.56 -17.44 20.69
C SER A 47 -6.07 -16.29 19.78
N ALA A 48 -5.20 -16.58 18.80
CA ALA A 48 -4.74 -15.55 17.86
C ALA A 48 -5.92 -14.94 17.08
N ASP A 49 -6.85 -15.77 16.60
CA ASP A 49 -8.06 -15.29 15.89
C ASP A 49 -8.99 -14.47 16.78
N GLN A 50 -9.09 -14.81 18.06
CA GLN A 50 -9.86 -14.01 19.02
C GLN A 50 -9.21 -12.65 19.26
N VAL A 51 -7.88 -12.58 19.34
CA VAL A 51 -7.15 -11.31 19.46
C VAL A 51 -7.34 -10.47 18.20
N ILE A 52 -7.26 -11.06 17.00
CA ILE A 52 -7.51 -10.39 15.73
C ILE A 52 -8.90 -9.73 15.73
N ARG A 53 -9.97 -10.49 16.04
CA ARG A 53 -11.33 -9.94 16.11
C ARG A 53 -11.51 -8.79 17.10
N GLN A 54 -10.83 -8.87 18.25
CA GLN A 54 -10.84 -7.77 19.24
C GLN A 54 -10.16 -6.53 18.69
N LEU A 55 -9.01 -6.71 18.03
CA LEU A 55 -8.26 -5.62 17.41
C LEU A 55 -9.02 -5.02 16.22
N ASP A 56 -9.68 -5.81 15.38
CA ASP A 56 -10.49 -5.31 14.26
C ASP A 56 -11.56 -4.34 14.75
N THR A 57 -12.28 -4.72 15.80
CA THR A 57 -13.31 -3.86 16.42
C THR A 57 -12.72 -2.54 16.94
N ALA A 58 -11.51 -2.59 17.51
CA ALA A 58 -10.84 -1.39 18.01
C ALA A 58 -10.30 -0.50 16.88
N LEU A 59 -9.76 -1.11 15.82
CA LEU A 59 -9.11 -0.44 14.69
C LEU A 59 -10.09 0.14 13.69
N GLN A 60 -11.29 -0.43 13.56
CA GLN A 60 -12.38 0.14 12.74
C GLN A 60 -12.77 1.57 13.15
N LYS A 61 -12.45 1.99 14.37
CA LYS A 61 -12.69 3.36 14.86
C LYS A 61 -11.73 4.38 14.25
N ILE A 62 -10.62 3.94 13.65
CA ILE A 62 -9.62 4.84 13.08
C ILE A 62 -10.00 5.17 11.64
N LYS A 63 -10.38 6.43 11.40
CA LYS A 63 -10.76 6.92 10.07
C LYS A 63 -9.54 6.97 9.13
N GLY A 64 -9.77 6.67 7.85
CA GLY A 64 -8.76 6.82 6.79
C GLY A 64 -7.76 5.68 6.67
N MET A 65 -7.93 4.59 7.43
CA MET A 65 -7.09 3.39 7.32
C MET A 65 -7.94 2.12 7.33
N SER A 66 -7.44 1.10 6.64
CA SER A 66 -7.97 -0.25 6.69
C SER A 66 -6.84 -1.17 7.11
N VAL A 67 -7.01 -1.86 8.22
CA VAL A 67 -6.04 -2.81 8.75
C VAL A 67 -6.60 -4.21 8.54
N PHE A 68 -5.77 -5.08 8.00
CA PHE A 68 -6.09 -6.49 7.82
C PHE A 68 -5.04 -7.30 8.58
N MET A 69 -5.48 -8.31 9.30
CA MET A 69 -4.62 -9.13 10.14
C MET A 69 -4.84 -10.61 9.84
N GLN A 70 -3.76 -11.36 9.91
CA GLN A 70 -3.78 -12.81 9.82
C GLN A 70 -2.83 -13.40 10.86
N ALA A 71 -3.21 -14.51 11.45
CA ALA A 71 -2.30 -15.28 12.28
C ALA A 71 -1.19 -15.85 11.39
N THR A 72 0.06 -15.76 11.84
CA THR A 72 1.18 -16.39 11.12
C THR A 72 0.99 -17.91 11.15
N GLN A 73 1.13 -18.55 9.99
CA GLN A 73 1.10 -20.01 9.86
C GLN A 73 2.53 -20.54 9.71
N ASP A 74 2.82 -21.69 10.32
CA ASP A 74 4.12 -22.36 10.22
C ASP A 74 4.40 -22.86 8.79
N ILE A 75 3.34 -23.12 8.02
CA ILE A 75 3.42 -23.52 6.61
C ILE A 75 2.55 -22.56 5.80
N ASN A 76 3.18 -21.73 4.97
CA ASN A 76 2.48 -20.88 4.00
C ASN A 76 2.67 -21.50 2.62
N LEU A 77 1.60 -22.09 2.06
CA LEU A 77 1.60 -22.67 0.71
C LEU A 77 1.39 -21.63 -0.40
N ALA A 78 1.11 -20.37 -0.04
CA ALA A 78 0.88 -19.28 -0.97
C ALA A 78 2.21 -18.65 -1.43
N SER A 79 2.37 -18.47 -2.74
CA SER A 79 3.53 -17.79 -3.33
C SER A 79 3.47 -16.27 -3.27
N ARG A 80 2.33 -15.70 -2.81
CA ARG A 80 2.07 -14.27 -2.78
C ARG A 80 1.64 -13.82 -1.39
N LEU A 81 2.21 -12.71 -0.95
CA LEU A 81 1.76 -12.02 0.25
C LEU A 81 0.37 -11.44 0.00
N SER A 82 -0.57 -11.75 0.90
CA SER A 82 -1.95 -11.28 0.83
C SER A 82 -2.39 -10.67 2.15
N LYS A 83 -3.40 -9.79 2.08
CA LYS A 83 -4.10 -9.21 3.23
C LYS A 83 -4.96 -10.27 3.96
N THR A 84 -5.38 -11.31 3.24
CA THR A 84 -6.29 -12.37 3.70
C THR A 84 -5.71 -13.76 3.44
N GLN A 85 -6.15 -14.74 4.23
CA GLN A 85 -5.71 -16.13 4.13
C GLN A 85 -6.05 -16.77 2.78
N TYR A 86 -7.26 -16.51 2.28
CA TYR A 86 -7.72 -17.02 0.98
C TYR A 86 -7.60 -15.94 -0.09
N GLN A 87 -7.24 -16.36 -1.29
CA GLN A 87 -7.06 -15.51 -2.46
C GLN A 87 -7.96 -16.00 -3.59
N PHE A 88 -8.62 -15.06 -4.25
CA PHE A 88 -9.37 -15.29 -5.48
C PHE A 88 -8.81 -14.36 -6.54
N THR A 89 -8.42 -14.91 -7.69
CA THR A 89 -7.88 -14.13 -8.80
C THR A 89 -8.90 -14.06 -9.92
N LEU A 90 -9.32 -12.84 -10.25
CA LEU A 90 -10.12 -12.55 -11.43
C LEU A 90 -9.18 -12.07 -12.55
N THR A 91 -9.32 -12.63 -13.74
CA THR A 91 -8.47 -12.30 -14.89
C THR A 91 -9.32 -11.94 -16.10
N ASP A 92 -8.93 -10.88 -16.80
CA ASP A 92 -9.48 -10.48 -18.09
C ASP A 92 -8.35 -9.86 -18.91
N VAL A 93 -8.48 -9.86 -20.23
CA VAL A 93 -7.58 -9.16 -21.15
C VAL A 93 -7.93 -7.68 -21.29
N ASN A 94 -9.18 -7.30 -21.00
CA ASN A 94 -9.64 -5.92 -21.01
C ASN A 94 -9.61 -5.33 -19.59
N GLN A 95 -8.74 -4.35 -19.38
CA GLN A 95 -8.55 -3.71 -18.08
C GLN A 95 -9.81 -2.99 -17.57
N ASP A 96 -10.56 -2.33 -18.47
CA ASP A 96 -11.75 -1.57 -18.07
C ASP A 96 -12.89 -2.50 -17.65
N GLU A 97 -13.06 -3.61 -18.38
CA GLU A 97 -14.02 -4.65 -18.05
C GLU A 97 -13.64 -5.36 -16.73
N LEU A 98 -12.37 -5.70 -16.56
CA LEU A 98 -11.84 -6.28 -15.32
C LEU A 98 -12.12 -5.36 -14.13
N ASN A 99 -11.84 -4.06 -14.26
CA ASN A 99 -12.05 -3.08 -13.21
C ASN A 99 -13.53 -2.97 -12.82
N LEU A 100 -14.43 -2.96 -13.81
CA LEU A 100 -15.87 -2.91 -13.57
C LEU A 100 -16.37 -4.15 -12.82
N TRP A 101 -16.01 -5.34 -13.28
CA TRP A 101 -16.47 -6.59 -12.69
C TRP A 101 -15.81 -6.91 -11.35
N ALA A 102 -14.52 -6.62 -11.19
CA ALA A 102 -13.82 -6.74 -9.91
C ALA A 102 -14.50 -5.87 -8.84
N GLY A 103 -14.86 -4.63 -9.18
CA GLY A 103 -15.60 -3.75 -8.28
C GLY A 103 -16.96 -4.31 -7.86
N LYS A 104 -17.76 -4.80 -8.83
CA LYS A 104 -19.08 -5.42 -8.55
C LYS A 104 -18.94 -6.67 -7.68
N LEU A 105 -18.01 -7.55 -8.01
CA LEU A 105 -17.74 -8.77 -7.26
C LEU A 105 -17.31 -8.45 -5.84
N TYR A 106 -16.38 -7.51 -5.67
CA TYR A 106 -15.91 -7.05 -4.37
C TYR A 106 -17.07 -6.57 -3.49
N GLN A 107 -17.94 -5.70 -4.02
CA GLN A 107 -19.10 -5.21 -3.27
C GLN A 107 -20.06 -6.35 -2.90
N LYS A 108 -20.27 -7.32 -3.79
CA LYS A 108 -21.14 -8.47 -3.50
C LYS A 108 -20.54 -9.37 -2.42
N LEU A 109 -19.25 -9.69 -2.49
CA LEU A 109 -18.56 -10.54 -1.52
C LEU A 109 -18.60 -9.93 -0.11
N LYS A 110 -18.49 -8.59 0.00
CA LYS A 110 -18.66 -7.89 1.29
C LYS A 110 -20.02 -8.06 1.95
N THR A 111 -21.05 -8.42 1.20
CA THR A 111 -22.40 -8.64 1.75
C THR A 111 -22.63 -10.06 2.27
N LEU A 112 -21.69 -10.98 2.02
CA LEU A 112 -21.83 -12.37 2.42
C LEU A 112 -21.39 -12.56 3.88
N PRO A 113 -22.27 -12.97 4.80
CA PRO A 113 -21.93 -13.16 6.21
C PRO A 113 -20.92 -14.28 6.45
N GLU A 114 -20.75 -15.19 5.49
CA GLU A 114 -19.78 -16.29 5.54
C GLU A 114 -18.34 -15.80 5.34
N LEU A 115 -18.14 -14.57 4.84
CA LEU A 115 -16.83 -13.99 4.55
C LEU A 115 -16.50 -12.86 5.53
N ALA A 116 -15.33 -12.97 6.17
CA ALA A 116 -14.75 -11.91 6.98
C ALA A 116 -13.64 -11.18 6.22
N ASP A 117 -13.46 -9.89 6.52
CA ASP A 117 -12.30 -9.09 6.12
C ASP A 117 -12.01 -9.09 4.60
N VAL A 118 -13.07 -9.06 3.79
CA VAL A 118 -12.99 -9.04 2.33
C VAL A 118 -12.17 -7.82 1.87
N ALA A 119 -11.02 -8.11 1.26
CA ALA A 119 -10.06 -7.13 0.78
C ALA A 119 -9.94 -7.15 -0.75
N THR A 120 -9.46 -6.04 -1.30
CA THR A 120 -9.02 -5.95 -2.70
C THR A 120 -7.57 -5.51 -2.76
N ASP A 121 -6.85 -6.01 -3.75
CA ASP A 121 -5.49 -5.61 -4.13
C ASP A 121 -5.49 -4.48 -5.18
N GLN A 122 -6.65 -4.15 -5.76
CA GLN A 122 -6.79 -3.02 -6.67
C GLN A 122 -6.51 -1.69 -5.95
N ALA A 123 -5.62 -0.90 -6.55
CA ALA A 123 -5.21 0.43 -6.06
C ALA A 123 -5.58 1.53 -7.07
N ASN A 124 -6.78 1.45 -7.65
CA ASN A 124 -7.18 2.29 -8.79
C ASN A 124 -7.67 3.70 -8.41
N ALA A 125 -7.75 4.01 -7.12
CA ALA A 125 -8.28 5.29 -6.64
C ALA A 125 -7.22 6.42 -6.57
N ALA A 126 -5.98 6.15 -6.99
CA ALA A 126 -4.95 7.17 -7.04
C ALA A 126 -5.34 8.27 -8.04
N ARG A 127 -5.27 9.53 -7.59
CA ARG A 127 -5.48 10.66 -8.49
C ARG A 127 -4.28 10.74 -9.44
N GLN A 128 -4.57 10.83 -10.73
CA GLN A 128 -3.57 10.97 -11.77
C GLN A 128 -3.87 12.23 -12.58
N LEU A 129 -2.82 12.99 -12.88
CA LEU A 129 -2.88 14.06 -13.87
C LEU A 129 -2.36 13.49 -15.20
N LYS A 130 -3.23 13.42 -16.21
CA LYS A 130 -2.83 12.97 -17.55
C LYS A 130 -2.53 14.19 -18.40
N LEU A 131 -1.28 14.30 -18.84
CA LEU A 131 -0.87 15.28 -19.84
C LEU A 131 -1.02 14.69 -21.23
N GLN A 132 -1.61 15.45 -22.15
CA GLN A 132 -1.65 15.11 -23.57
C GLN A 132 -0.98 16.24 -24.36
N ILE A 133 0.14 15.93 -25.01
CA ILE A 133 0.87 16.89 -25.83
C ILE A 133 0.17 16.99 -27.19
N ASP A 134 -0.24 18.19 -27.57
CA ASP A 134 -0.61 18.50 -28.95
C ASP A 134 0.68 18.59 -29.78
N ARG A 135 0.98 17.49 -30.50
CA ARG A 135 2.20 17.37 -31.30
C ARG A 135 2.23 18.33 -32.48
N ASP A 136 1.07 18.65 -33.05
CA ASP A 136 0.99 19.55 -34.20
C ASP A 136 1.27 20.99 -33.76
N ALA A 137 0.72 21.41 -32.62
CA ALA A 137 1.04 22.70 -32.02
C ALA A 137 2.50 22.79 -31.58
N ALA A 138 3.04 21.75 -30.92
CA ALA A 138 4.44 21.71 -30.50
C ALA A 138 5.40 21.84 -31.69
N SER A 139 5.13 21.11 -32.78
CA SER A 139 5.92 21.19 -34.02
C SER A 139 5.89 22.59 -34.65
N ARG A 140 4.71 23.22 -34.72
CA ARG A 140 4.58 24.61 -35.23
C ARG A 140 5.38 25.62 -34.41
N LEU A 141 5.55 25.37 -33.11
CA LEU A 141 6.31 26.22 -32.20
C LEU A 141 7.78 25.81 -32.08
N GLY A 142 8.23 24.78 -32.79
CA GLY A 142 9.60 24.25 -32.70
C GLY A 142 9.94 23.60 -31.36
N ILE A 143 8.92 23.15 -30.61
CA ILE A 143 9.10 22.51 -29.30
C ILE A 143 9.20 20.99 -29.51
N ASP A 144 10.34 20.42 -29.15
CA ASP A 144 10.55 18.98 -29.12
C ASP A 144 9.73 18.37 -27.97
N PRO A 145 8.90 17.33 -28.21
CA PRO A 145 8.25 16.56 -27.15
C PRO A 145 9.20 16.10 -26.04
N ALA A 146 10.46 15.76 -26.36
CA ALA A 146 11.45 15.39 -25.36
C ALA A 146 11.81 16.56 -24.43
N ALA A 147 11.75 17.80 -24.91
CA ALA A 147 11.96 18.98 -24.06
C ALA A 147 10.82 19.15 -23.05
N VAL A 148 9.57 18.86 -23.46
CA VAL A 148 8.41 18.86 -22.55
C VAL A 148 8.56 17.78 -21.48
N ASP A 149 8.90 16.55 -21.87
CA ASP A 149 9.09 15.44 -20.94
C ASP A 149 10.23 15.72 -19.95
N ASN A 150 11.38 16.21 -20.42
CA ASN A 150 12.51 16.58 -19.57
C ASN A 150 12.14 17.69 -18.58
N THR A 151 11.45 18.74 -19.03
CA THR A 151 11.06 19.86 -18.17
C THR A 151 10.13 19.40 -17.06
N LEU A 152 9.16 18.53 -17.37
CA LEU A 152 8.25 17.97 -16.38
C LEU A 152 8.98 17.06 -15.39
N TYR A 153 9.92 16.25 -15.88
CA TYR A 153 10.73 15.38 -15.04
C TYR A 153 11.68 16.18 -14.12
N ASP A 154 12.23 17.30 -14.60
CA ASP A 154 13.06 18.22 -13.81
C ASP A 154 12.23 18.94 -12.73
N SER A 155 10.95 19.20 -13.01
CA SER A 155 10.07 19.94 -12.11
C SER A 155 9.41 19.05 -11.06
N PHE A 156 8.97 17.84 -11.45
CA PHE A 156 8.11 16.98 -10.61
C PHE A 156 8.69 15.58 -10.38
N GLY A 157 9.79 15.22 -11.03
CA GLY A 157 10.49 13.96 -10.83
C GLY A 157 11.61 14.08 -9.79
N GLN A 158 12.14 12.93 -9.37
CA GLN A 158 13.35 12.88 -8.55
C GLN A 158 14.59 12.83 -9.44
N ARG A 159 14.86 13.90 -10.22
CA ARG A 159 16.01 13.88 -11.13
C ARG A 159 17.30 14.03 -10.36
N HIS A 160 18.10 12.96 -10.34
CA HIS A 160 19.45 13.00 -9.82
C HIS A 160 20.37 13.70 -10.82
N VAL A 161 20.85 14.89 -10.47
CA VAL A 161 21.73 15.69 -11.32
C VAL A 161 23.21 15.49 -10.98
N ALA A 162 23.52 15.06 -9.76
CA ALA A 162 24.86 14.71 -9.34
C ALA A 162 24.85 13.71 -8.17
N GLN A 163 25.99 13.07 -7.95
CA GLN A 163 26.22 12.17 -6.82
C GLN A 163 27.47 12.66 -6.07
N LEU A 164 27.33 12.93 -4.79
CA LEU A 164 28.40 13.36 -3.90
C LEU A 164 28.88 12.17 -3.07
N PHE A 165 30.17 11.85 -3.18
CA PHE A 165 30.80 10.80 -2.41
C PHE A 165 31.50 11.38 -1.19
N THR A 166 31.17 10.85 -0.01
CA THR A 166 31.91 11.10 1.22
C THR A 166 32.56 9.81 1.69
N THR A 167 33.47 9.88 2.66
CA THR A 167 34.21 8.71 3.17
C THR A 167 33.28 7.64 3.77
N LEU A 168 32.10 8.04 4.25
CA LEU A 168 31.15 7.14 4.94
C LEU A 168 29.85 6.92 4.16
N ASN A 169 29.44 7.87 3.32
CA ASN A 169 28.13 7.87 2.68
C ASN A 169 28.16 8.44 1.26
N THR A 170 27.14 8.12 0.49
CA THR A 170 26.85 8.71 -0.82
C THR A 170 25.57 9.53 -0.72
N TYR A 171 25.58 10.74 -1.30
CA TYR A 171 24.42 11.62 -1.37
C TYR A 171 24.04 11.87 -2.83
N TYR A 172 22.74 11.90 -3.13
CA TYR A 172 22.21 12.33 -4.42
C TYR A 172 21.81 13.79 -4.35
N VAL A 173 22.20 14.57 -5.35
CA VAL A 173 21.71 15.93 -5.55
C VAL A 173 20.49 15.85 -6.45
N ILE A 174 19.33 16.22 -5.92
CA ILE A 174 18.04 16.18 -6.61
C ILE A 174 17.70 17.59 -7.07
N LEU A 175 17.35 17.73 -8.35
CA LEU A 175 16.79 18.97 -8.90
C LEU A 175 15.26 18.92 -8.77
N GLU A 176 14.67 19.97 -8.21
CA GLU A 176 13.22 20.12 -8.05
C GLU A 176 12.81 21.57 -8.35
N VAL A 177 11.55 21.77 -8.75
CA VAL A 177 10.94 23.11 -8.85
C VAL A 177 10.66 23.66 -7.45
N ASP A 178 10.70 24.99 -7.28
CA ASP A 178 10.33 25.61 -6.01
C ASP A 178 8.86 25.29 -5.67
N PRO A 179 8.57 24.70 -4.49
CA PRO A 179 7.21 24.34 -4.10
C PRO A 179 6.33 25.53 -3.66
N SER A 180 6.85 26.77 -3.65
CA SER A 180 6.18 27.98 -3.13
C SER A 180 5.07 28.56 -4.00
#